data_AF-A0A972E6D5-F1
#
_entry.id   AF-A0A972E6D5-F1
#
_cell.length_a   1.000
_cell.length_b   1.000
_cell.length_c   1.000
_cell.angle_alpha   90.00
_cell.angle_beta   90.00
_cell.angle_gamma   90.00
#
_symmetry.space_group_name_H-M   'P 1'
#
loop_
_entity.id
_entity.type
_entity.pdbx_description
1 polymer ?
#
loop_
_entity_poly.entity_id
_entity_poly.type
_entity_poly.pdbx_seq_one_letter_code
_entity_poly.pdbx_strand_id
1 'polypeptide(L)' 'MEQNFDFEKEMKRLDEIVTAISSETLPLDTCLKLYQEGQQIVKRLEKALKDAEEKVEKVVNAKE' A
#
# COMPACT_ATOMS: atom_id res chain seq x y z
N MET A 1 -16.28 -1.72 14.78
CA MET A 1 -15.11 -0.87 14.46
C MET A 1 -14.77 -1.16 13.02
N GLU A 2 -15.24 -0.32 12.10
CA GLU A 2 -14.83 -0.41 10.69
C GLU A 2 -13.30 -0.30 10.65
N GLN A 3 -12.65 -1.35 10.16
CA GLN A 3 -11.22 -1.35 9.92
C GLN A 3 -10.99 -0.41 8.74
N ASN A 4 -10.94 0.90 9.02
CA ASN A 4 -10.66 1.92 8.04
C ASN A 4 -9.26 1.64 7.51
N PHE A 5 -9.18 1.32 6.22
CA PHE A 5 -7.92 1.27 5.50
C PHE A 5 -7.27 2.65 5.60
N ASP A 6 -6.11 2.71 6.25
CA ASP A 6 -5.37 3.95 6.47
C ASP A 6 -4.21 3.99 5.48
N PHE A 7 -4.38 4.80 4.43
CA PHE A 7 -3.42 4.92 3.34
C PHE A 7 -2.07 5.42 3.82
N GLU A 8 -2.04 6.41 4.72
CA GLU A 8 -0.78 6.96 5.25
C GLU A 8 -0.03 5.94 6.09
N LYS A 9 -0.75 5.15 6.89
CA LYS A 9 -0.16 4.08 7.69
C LYS A 9 0.44 2.97 6.82
N GLU A 10 -0.28 2.52 5.80
CA GLU A 10 0.20 1.48 4.89
C GLU A 10 1.40 1.98 4.07
N MET A 11 1.38 3.26 3.65
CA MET A 11 2.52 3.87 2.97
C MET A 11 3.77 3.92 3.87
N LYS A 12 3.61 4.34 5.13
CA LYS A 12 4.70 4.35 6.10
C LYS A 12 5.27 2.94 6.33
N ARG A 13 4.40 1.93 6.38
CA ARG A 13 4.82 0.53 6.54
C ARG A 13 5.62 0.04 5.32
N LEU A 14 5.23 0.45 4.12
CA LEU A 14 5.98 0.14 2.90
C LEU A 14 7.39 0.74 2.94
N ASP A 15 7.53 1.99 3.37
CA ASP A 15 8.84 2.64 3.53
C ASP A 15 9.73 1.92 4.56
N GLU A 16 9.16 1.48 5.68
CA GLU A 16 9.87 0.67 6.68
C GLU A 16 10.37 -0.65 6.09
N ILE A 17 9.54 -1.32 5.30
CA ILE A 17 9.88 -2.58 4.61
C ILE A 17 11.02 -2.36 3.62
N VAL A 18 10.94 -1.33 2.78
CA VAL A 18 11.98 -1.00 1.79
C VAL A 18 13.30 -0.70 2.50
N THR A 19 13.24 0.10 3.56
CA THR A 19 14.41 0.43 4.38
C THR A 19 15.01 -0.84 5.00
N ALA A 20 14.19 -1.72 5.56
CA ALA A 20 14.65 -2.98 6.14
C ALA A 20 15.31 -3.89 5.09
N ILE A 21 14.69 -4.08 3.92
CA ILE A 21 15.23 -4.91 2.84
C ILE A 21 16.57 -4.36 2.30
N SER A 22 16.76 -3.04 2.32
CA SER A 22 18.03 -2.41 1.92
C SER A 22 19.19 -2.64 2.91
N SER A 23 18.92 -3.19 4.09
CA SER A 23 19.95 -3.47 5.09
C SER A 23 20.74 -4.74 4.72
N GLU A 24 22.07 -4.64 4.63
CA GLU A 24 22.97 -5.73 4.24
C GLU A 24 22.98 -6.93 5.22
N THR A 25 22.40 -6.77 6.41
CA THR A 25 22.44 -7.79 7.48
C THR A 25 21.15 -8.61 7.59
N LEU A 26 20.19 -8.42 6.68
CA LEU A 26 18.88 -9.06 6.81
C LEU A 26 18.92 -10.54 6.36
N PRO A 27 18.47 -11.50 7.19
CA PRO A 27 18.37 -12.90 6.80
C PRO A 27 17.43 -13.09 5.61
N LEU A 28 17.76 -14.03 4.71
CA LEU A 28 16.99 -14.33 3.50
C LEU A 28 15.50 -14.63 3.79
N ASP A 29 15.22 -15.41 4.84
CA ASP A 29 13.85 -15.74 5.25
C ASP A 29 13.05 -14.49 5.65
N THR A 30 13.67 -13.58 6.38
CA THR A 30 13.06 -12.29 6.76
C THR A 30 12.85 -11.41 5.53
N CYS A 31 13.81 -11.38 4.60
CA CYS A 31 13.70 -10.61 3.36
C CYS A 31 12.52 -11.10 2.51
N LEU A 32 12.33 -12.41 2.39
CA LEU A 32 11.19 -13.01 1.69
C LEU A 32 9.85 -12.63 2.33
N LYS A 33 9.76 -12.66 3.67
CA LYS A 33 8.54 -12.26 4.40
C LYS A 33 8.21 -10.78 4.19
N LEU A 34 9.21 -9.92 4.34
CA LEU A 34 9.06 -8.47 4.14
C LEU A 34 8.68 -8.15 2.69
N TYR A 35 9.26 -8.84 1.72
CA TYR A 35 8.89 -8.68 0.31
C TYR A 35 7.44 -9.07 0.03
N GLN A 36 6.98 -10.20 0.60
CA GLN A 36 5.59 -10.63 0.48
C GLN A 36 4.63 -9.63 1.14
N GLU A 37 4.98 -9.12 2.33
CA GLU A 37 4.22 -8.08 3.02
C GLU A 37 4.15 -6.80 2.18
N GLY A 38 5.28 -6.33 1.66
CA GLY A 38 5.36 -5.16 0.78
C GLY A 38 4.49 -5.29 -0.46
N GLN A 39 4.50 -6.44 -1.12
CA GLN A 39 3.61 -6.72 -2.26
C GLN A 39 2.12 -6.64 -1.90
N GLN A 40 1.74 -7.12 -0.70
CA GLN A 40 0.34 -7.00 -0.26
C GLN A 40 -0.05 -5.55 -0.01
N ILE A 41 0.84 -4.77 0.60
CA ILE A 41 0.62 -3.35 0.87
C ILE A 41 0.47 -2.58 -0.44
N VAL A 42 1.37 -2.79 -1.41
CA VAL A 42 1.30 -2.16 -2.75
C VAL A 42 -0.06 -2.42 -3.39
N LYS A 43 -0.52 -3.67 -3.42
CA LYS A 43 -1.84 -4.01 -3.99
C LYS A 43 -3.00 -3.29 -3.31
N ARG A 44 -2.92 -3.07 -1.99
CA ARG A 44 -3.97 -2.34 -1.26
C ARG A 44 -3.94 -0.85 -1.58
N LEU A 45 -2.75 -0.25 -1.66
CA LEU A 45 -2.57 1.15 -2.05
C LEU A 45 -3.10 1.39 -3.48
N GLU A 46 -2.74 0.52 -4.43
CA GLU A 46 -3.26 0.57 -5.81
C GLU A 46 -4.77 0.50 -5.85
N LYS A 47 -5.38 -0.42 -5.09
CA LYS A 47 -6.83 -0.54 -5.00
C LYS A 47 -7.47 0.73 -4.45
N ALA A 48 -6.90 1.31 -3.40
CA ALA A 48 -7.42 2.52 -2.79
C ALA A 48 -7.35 3.73 -3.74
N LEU A 49 -6.25 3.86 -4.50
CA LEU A 49 -6.12 4.88 -5.53
C LEU A 49 -7.15 4.70 -6.64
N LYS A 50 -7.35 3.46 -7.10
CA LYS A 50 -8.37 3.16 -8.11
C LYS A 50 -9.79 3.46 -7.64
N ASP A 51 -10.14 3.05 -6.41
CA ASP A 51 -11.44 3.37 -5.81
C ASP A 51 -11.64 4.89 -5.67
N ALA A 52 -10.57 5.65 -5.40
CA ALA A 52 -10.62 7.11 -5.35
C ALA A 52 -10.82 7.72 -6.76
N GLU A 53 -10.09 7.23 -7.76
CA GLU A 53 -10.22 7.63 -9.16
C GLU A 53 -11.64 7.39 -9.69
N GLU A 54 -12.20 6.19 -9.47
CA GLU A 54 -13.57 5.86 -9.87
C GLU A 54 -14.62 6.77 -9.19
N LYS A 55 -14.39 7.16 -7.94
CA LYS A 55 -15.28 8.12 -7.24
C LYS A 55 -15.17 9.50 -7.85
N VAL A 56 -13.96 9.96 -8.17
CA VAL A 56 -13.74 11.26 -8.82
C VAL A 56 -14.39 11.28 -10.20
N GLU A 57 -14.18 10.25 -11.01
CA GLU A 57 -14.77 10.13 -12.35
C GLU A 57 -16.31 10.20 -12.30
N LYS A 58 -16.94 9.48 -11.37
CA LYS A 58 -18.40 9.52 -11.18
C LYS A 58 -18.91 10.92 -10.82
N VAL A 59 -18.16 11.66 -10.00
CA VAL A 59 -18.53 13.03 -9.60
C VAL A 59 -18.35 14.02 -10.74
N VAL A 60 -17.30 13.84 -11.56
CA VAL A 60 -17.03 14.69 -12.73
C VAL A 60 -18.07 14.45 -13.83
N ASN A 61 -18.35 13.19 -14.17
CA ASN A 61 -19.31 12.84 -15.22
C ASN A 61 -20.78 13.07 -14.84
N ALA A 62 -21.11 13.16 -13.54
CA ALA A 62 -22.47 13.48 -13.09
C ALA A 62 -22.84 14.98 -13.20
N LYS A 63 -21.89 15.83 -13.65
CA LYS A 63 -22.10 17.27 -13.81
C LYS A 63 -22.32 17.71 -15.27
N GLU A 64 -22.40 16.77 -16.21
CA GLU A 64 -22.76 17.02 -17.61
C GLU A 64 -24.20 16.59 -17.93
#